data_AF-A0A432MS13-F1
#
_entry.id   AF-A0A432MS13-F1
#
_cell.length_a   1.000
_cell.length_b   1.000
_cell.length_c   1.000
_cell.angle_alpha   90.00
_cell.angle_beta   90.00
_cell.angle_gamma   90.00
#
_symmetry.space_group_name_H-M   'P 1'
#
loop_
_entity.id
_entity.type
_entity.pdbx_description
1 polymer ?
#
loop_
_entity_poly.entity_id
_entity_poly.type
_entity_poly.pdbx_seq_one_letter_code
_entity_poly.pdbx_strand_id
1 'polypeptide(L)'
;MNALAPSPAERACRAAMDPPVDLDEIAVSGTIVDSWVEPAGSCDWDSTLVLQVVTRDRPRELVTVEAEAVLVPDLGWLADLGENLCHGSPVRLRAQRGLGGELVVTFLVLDR
;
A
#
# COMPACT_ATOMS: atom_id res chain seq x y z
N MET A 1 8.80 -14.14 -19.54
CA MET A 1 8.41 -15.17 -18.55
C MET A 1 7.28 -14.57 -17.75
N ASN A 2 6.03 -15.01 -17.94
CA ASN A 2 4.90 -14.45 -17.21
C ASN A 2 4.94 -14.98 -15.77
N ALA A 3 5.36 -14.14 -14.82
CA ALA A 3 5.19 -14.44 -13.41
C ALA A 3 3.68 -14.59 -13.16
N LEU A 4 3.24 -15.79 -12.80
CA LEU A 4 1.85 -16.01 -12.38
C LEU A 4 1.57 -15.11 -11.18
N ALA A 5 0.44 -14.41 -11.19
CA ALA A 5 0.00 -13.67 -10.02
C ALA A 5 -0.15 -14.64 -8.83
N PRO A 6 0.41 -14.31 -7.64
CA PRO A 6 0.24 -15.13 -6.46
C PRO A 6 -1.25 -15.24 -6.14
N SER A 7 -1.69 -16.44 -5.80
CA SER A 7 -3.08 -16.69 -5.40
C SER A 7 -3.45 -15.83 -4.19
N PRO A 8 -4.74 -15.52 -3.98
CA PRO A 8 -5.19 -14.77 -2.79
C PRO A 8 -4.69 -15.39 -1.47
N ALA A 9 -4.56 -16.71 -1.42
CA ALA A 9 -4.00 -17.42 -0.27
C ALA A 9 -2.50 -17.17 -0.11
N GLU A 10 -1.72 -17.21 -1.19
CA GLU A 10 -0.28 -16.92 -1.16
C GLU A 10 0.00 -15.47 -0.78
N ARG A 11 -0.85 -14.53 -1.25
CA ARG A 11 -0.79 -13.12 -0.84
C ARG A 11 -1.04 -12.94 0.65
N ALA A 12 -2.06 -13.63 1.20
CA ALA A 12 -2.36 -13.59 2.63
C ALA A 12 -1.26 -14.25 3.49
N CYS A 13 -0.67 -15.35 3.03
CA CYS A 13 0.42 -16.02 3.74
C CYS A 13 1.70 -15.17 3.77
N ARG A 14 2.03 -14.48 2.67
CA ARG A 14 3.21 -13.60 2.60
C ARG A 14 3.04 -12.39 3.52
N ALA A 15 1.85 -11.79 3.56
CA ALA A 15 1.51 -10.72 4.50
C ALA A 15 1.56 -11.16 5.99
N ALA A 16 1.45 -12.46 6.27
CA ALA A 16 1.41 -13.00 7.63
C ALA A 16 2.76 -13.51 8.15
N MET A 17 3.82 -13.53 7.34
CA MET A 17 5.12 -14.04 7.74
C MET A 17 5.93 -12.94 8.46
N ASP A 18 5.81 -12.98 9.80
CA ASP A 18 6.63 -12.36 10.86
C ASP A 18 5.94 -11.21 11.63
N PRO A 19 5.06 -11.48 12.63
CA PRO A 19 4.57 -10.44 13.52
C PRO A 19 5.45 -10.34 14.78
N PRO A 20 6.29 -9.29 14.95
CA PRO A 20 6.78 -8.96 16.27
C PRO A 20 5.72 -8.14 17.02
N VAL A 21 5.41 -8.61 18.23
CA VAL A 21 5.06 -7.86 19.46
C VAL A 21 4.30 -6.54 19.27
N ASP A 22 2.97 -6.58 19.48
CA ASP A 22 2.13 -5.49 20.02
C ASP A 22 2.44 -4.08 19.45
N LEU A 23 2.50 -3.95 18.12
CA LEU A 23 2.67 -2.67 17.45
C LEU A 23 1.30 -2.02 17.21
N ASP A 24 1.11 -0.81 17.72
CA ASP A 24 -0.05 0.05 17.49
C ASP A 24 -0.44 0.06 16.00
N GLU A 25 -1.51 -0.65 15.65
CA GLU A 25 -2.06 -0.66 14.30
C GLU A 25 -2.78 0.68 14.05
N ILE A 26 -2.33 1.42 13.03
CA ILE A 26 -2.87 2.72 12.67
C ILE A 26 -3.87 2.53 11.52
N ALA A 27 -5.13 2.87 11.76
CA ALA A 27 -6.14 2.93 10.71
C ALA A 27 -6.13 4.32 10.06
N VAL A 28 -5.99 4.37 8.74
CA VAL A 28 -6.01 5.61 7.96
C VAL A 28 -7.14 5.54 6.94
N SER A 29 -7.94 6.60 6.87
CA SER A 29 -8.93 6.81 5.82
C SER A 29 -8.74 8.20 5.26
N GLY A 30 -8.69 8.33 3.94
CA GLY A 30 -8.31 9.59 3.32
C GLY A 30 -8.36 9.57 1.81
N THR A 31 -7.60 10.48 1.22
CA THR A 31 -7.50 10.67 -0.23
C THR A 31 -6.04 10.58 -0.66
N ILE A 32 -5.78 9.85 -1.74
CA ILE A 32 -4.45 9.74 -2.33
C ILE A 32 -4.06 11.10 -2.90
N VAL A 33 -2.94 11.64 -2.43
CA VAL A 33 -2.35 12.89 -2.95
C VAL A 33 -1.18 12.61 -3.86
N ASP A 34 -0.44 11.53 -3.60
CA ASP A 34 0.63 11.08 -4.48
C ASP A 34 0.81 9.57 -4.34
N SER A 35 1.31 8.92 -5.38
CA SER A 35 1.67 7.51 -5.36
C SER A 35 2.74 7.20 -6.39
N TRP A 36 3.62 6.26 -6.03
CA TRP A 36 4.64 5.74 -6.94
C TRP A 36 5.03 4.32 -6.52
N VAL A 37 5.79 3.63 -7.37
CA VAL A 37 6.28 2.27 -7.11
C VAL A 37 7.80 2.26 -7.08
N GLU A 38 8.35 1.51 -6.13
CA GLU A 38 9.77 1.27 -5.95
C GLU A 38 10.11 -0.21 -6.26
N PRO A 39 11.20 -0.50 -6.98
CA PRO A 39 12.05 0.47 -7.67
C PRO A 39 11.32 1.12 -8.85
N ALA A 40 11.67 2.38 -9.16
CA ALA A 40 11.05 3.13 -10.25
C ALA A 40 11.03 2.35 -11.58
N GLY A 41 9.85 2.29 -12.21
CA GLY A 41 9.62 1.54 -13.46
C GLY A 41 9.35 0.04 -13.29
N SER A 42 9.37 -0.47 -12.05
CA SER A 42 8.91 -1.82 -11.73
C SER A 42 7.41 -1.82 -11.43
N CYS A 43 6.68 -2.78 -11.98
CA CYS A 43 5.26 -3.02 -11.72
C CYS A 43 5.02 -4.52 -11.66
N ASP A 44 5.71 -5.18 -10.74
CA ASP A 44 5.56 -6.60 -10.45
C ASP A 44 5.14 -6.83 -8.99
N TRP A 45 4.91 -8.10 -8.64
CA TRP A 45 4.44 -8.48 -7.32
C TRP A 45 5.48 -8.37 -6.20
N ASP A 46 6.75 -8.12 -6.55
CA ASP A 46 7.83 -7.92 -5.59
C ASP A 46 8.16 -6.42 -5.40
N SER A 47 7.41 -5.55 -6.06
CA SER A 47 7.55 -4.10 -5.96
C SER A 47 6.88 -3.55 -4.69
N THR A 48 7.35 -2.39 -4.22
CA THR A 48 6.76 -1.65 -3.10
C THR A 48 5.99 -0.45 -3.62
N LEU A 49 4.69 -0.39 -3.34
CA LEU A 49 3.87 0.78 -3.58
C LEU A 49 4.07 1.77 -2.42
N VAL A 50 4.37 3.02 -2.73
CA VAL A 50 4.38 4.11 -1.76
C VAL A 50 3.16 5.00 -2.00
N LEU A 51 2.42 5.30 -0.93
CA LEU A 51 1.24 6.17 -0.97
C LEU A 51 1.41 7.36 -0.04
N GLN A 52 1.08 8.54 -0.53
CA GLN A 52 0.85 9.72 0.29
C GLN A 52 -0.65 10.00 0.39
N VAL A 53 -1.15 10.03 1.63
CA VAL A 53 -2.58 10.13 1.92
C VAL A 53 -2.84 11.33 2.81
N VAL A 54 -3.75 12.20 2.40
CA VAL A 54 -4.32 13.20 3.32
C VAL A 54 -5.47 12.57 4.08
N THR A 55 -5.37 12.56 5.41
CA THR A 55 -6.37 11.92 6.26
C THR A 55 -7.67 12.72 6.26
N ARG A 56 -8.81 12.02 6.27
CA ARG A 56 -10.14 12.64 6.28
C ARG A 56 -10.42 13.35 7.60
N ASP A 57 -10.00 12.77 8.72
CA ASP A 57 -10.27 13.31 10.06
C ASP A 57 -9.38 14.51 10.40
N ARG A 58 -8.21 14.61 9.75
CA ARG A 58 -7.26 15.70 9.92
C ARG A 58 -6.70 16.12 8.57
N PRO A 59 -7.37 17.03 7.84
CA PRO A 59 -7.02 17.40 6.46
C PRO A 59 -5.67 18.14 6.31
N ARG A 60 -4.91 18.34 7.39
CA ARG A 60 -3.53 18.86 7.38
C ARG A 60 -2.48 17.78 7.68
N GLU A 61 -2.91 16.56 7.97
CA GLU A 61 -2.05 15.43 8.25
C GLU A 61 -1.86 14.64 6.94
N LEU A 62 -0.62 14.68 6.44
CA LEU A 62 -0.16 13.87 5.32
C LEU A 62 0.56 12.66 5.89
N VAL A 63 0.14 11.47 5.46
CA VAL A 63 0.71 10.19 5.90
C VAL A 63 1.33 9.51 4.70
N THR A 64 2.61 9.15 4.82
CA THR A 64 3.31 8.31 3.85
C THR A 64 3.30 6.88 4.35
N VAL A 65 2.87 5.95 3.51
CA VAL A 65 2.84 4.51 3.83
C VAL A 65 3.43 3.69 2.69
N GLU A 66 3.97 2.53 3.03
CA GLU A 66 4.53 1.57 2.10
C GLU A 66 3.66 0.31 2.11
N ALA A 67 3.25 -0.16 0.94
CA ALA A 67 2.46 -1.36 0.77
C ALA A 67 3.19 -2.31 -0.19
N GLU A 68 3.25 -3.59 0.17
CA GLU A 68 3.68 -4.60 -0.79
C GLU A 68 2.68 -4.65 -1.96
N ALA A 69 3.17 -4.80 -3.20
CA ALA A 69 2.34 -4.89 -4.39
C ALA A 69 1.25 -5.97 -4.30
N VAL A 70 1.48 -7.04 -3.51
CA VAL A 70 0.49 -8.10 -3.27
C VAL A 70 -0.79 -7.61 -2.60
N LEU A 71 -0.76 -6.49 -1.87
CA LEU A 71 -1.95 -5.90 -1.24
C LEU A 71 -2.82 -5.15 -2.24
N VAL A 72 -2.28 -4.84 -3.42
CA VAL A 72 -3.01 -4.19 -4.50
C VAL A 72 -3.89 -5.22 -5.24
N PRO A 73 -5.10 -4.88 -5.70
CA PRO A 73 -6.02 -5.85 -6.29
C PRO A 73 -5.43 -6.62 -7.48
N ASP A 74 -4.76 -5.89 -8.39
CA ASP A 74 -4.12 -6.40 -9.60
C ASP A 74 -2.98 -5.46 -10.07
N LEU A 75 -2.18 -5.91 -11.03
CA LEU A 75 -1.07 -5.11 -11.58
C LEU A 75 -1.53 -3.89 -12.39
N GLY A 76 -2.77 -3.84 -12.86
CA GLY A 76 -3.31 -2.66 -13.53
C GLY A 76 -3.53 -1.52 -12.53
N TRP A 77 -4.07 -1.84 -11.36
CA TRP A 77 -4.09 -0.91 -10.23
C TRP A 77 -2.70 -0.45 -9.82
N LEU A 78 -1.72 -1.37 -9.74
CA LEU A 78 -0.34 -1.02 -9.39
C LEU A 78 0.28 -0.07 -10.43
N ALA A 79 0.06 -0.31 -11.72
CA ALA A 79 0.53 0.55 -12.79
C ALA A 79 -0.11 1.95 -12.73
N ASP A 80 -1.43 2.01 -12.57
CA ASP A 80 -2.16 3.29 -12.45
C ASP A 80 -1.68 4.10 -11.22
N LEU A 81 -1.39 3.42 -10.10
CA LEU A 81 -0.80 4.06 -8.92
C LEU A 81 0.66 4.49 -9.18
N GLY A 82 1.45 3.67 -9.87
CA GLY A 82 2.83 3.98 -10.24
C GLY A 82 2.95 5.19 -11.17
N GLU A 83 1.96 5.42 -12.02
CA GLU A 83 1.83 6.61 -12.87
C GLU A 83 1.05 7.76 -12.21
N ASN A 84 0.69 7.63 -10.92
CA ASN A 84 -0.07 8.61 -10.15
C ASN A 84 -1.44 8.99 -10.76
N LEU A 85 -2.07 8.08 -11.50
CA LEU A 85 -3.38 8.29 -12.13
C LEU A 85 -4.53 8.22 -11.11
N CYS A 86 -4.27 7.70 -9.91
CA CYS A 86 -5.24 7.58 -8.83
C CYS A 86 -5.27 8.80 -7.89
N HIS A 87 -4.59 9.91 -8.23
CA HIS A 87 -4.67 11.16 -7.46
C HIS A 87 -6.12 11.59 -7.21
N GLY A 88 -6.44 11.95 -5.97
CA GLY A 88 -7.79 12.33 -5.57
C GLY A 88 -8.72 11.16 -5.24
N SER A 89 -8.29 9.91 -5.48
CA SER A 89 -9.09 8.72 -5.19
C SER A 89 -9.14 8.44 -3.68
N PRO A 90 -10.30 8.00 -3.15
CA PRO A 90 -10.41 7.58 -1.76
C PRO A 90 -9.60 6.31 -1.47
N VAL A 91 -9.02 6.25 -0.27
CA VAL A 91 -8.26 5.10 0.20
C VAL A 91 -8.55 4.83 1.68
N ARG A 92 -8.60 3.54 2.03
CA ARG A 92 -8.64 3.07 3.41
C ARG A 92 -7.55 2.05 3.61
N LEU A 93 -6.77 2.20 4.67
CA LEU A 93 -5.66 1.30 4.96
C LEU A 93 -5.46 1.11 6.46
N ARG A 94 -4.77 0.02 6.80
CA ARG A 94 -4.17 -0.20 8.11
C ARG A 94 -2.68 -0.36 7.92
N ALA A 95 -1.92 0.27 8.80
CA ALA A 95 -0.48 0.20 8.77
C ALA A 95 0.10 -0.02 10.17
N GLN A 96 1.24 -0.68 10.21
CA GLN A 96 2.05 -0.84 11.41
C GLN A 96 3.32 -0.03 11.24
N ARG A 97 3.88 0.43 12.36
CA ARG A 97 5.16 1.15 12.33
C ARG A 97 6.29 0.14 12.21
N GLY A 98 7.00 0.16 11.08
CA GLY A 98 8.18 -0.65 10.83
C GLY A 98 9.35 -0.23 11.72
N LEU A 99 10.40 -1.08 11.74
CA LEU A 99 11.59 -0.87 12.57
C LEU A 99 12.38 0.39 12.16
N GLY A 100 12.28 0.84 10.91
CA GLY A 100 12.88 2.08 10.43
C GLY A 100 12.01 3.33 10.65
N GLY A 101 10.81 3.16 11.22
CA GLY A 101 9.85 4.23 11.48
C GLY A 101 8.87 4.50 10.34
N GLU A 102 9.01 3.81 9.20
CA GLU A 102 8.06 3.75 8.11
C GLU A 102 6.72 3.15 8.55
N LEU A 103 5.66 3.44 7.79
CA LEU A 103 4.34 2.84 8.02
C LEU A 103 4.11 1.78 6.96
N VAL A 104 4.21 0.51 7.37
CA VAL A 104 4.02 -0.65 6.51
C VAL A 104 2.54 -1.03 6.52
N VAL A 105 1.91 -0.99 5.35
CA VAL A 105 0.51 -1.32 5.16
C VAL A 105 0.32 -2.82 5.33
N THR A 106 -0.62 -3.20 6.20
CA THR A 106 -1.05 -4.59 6.40
C THR A 106 -2.38 -4.88 5.72
N PHE A 107 -3.15 -3.83 5.41
CA PHE A 107 -4.43 -3.91 4.75
C PHE A 107 -4.67 -2.67 3.89
N LEU A 108 -5.11 -2.86 2.64
CA LEU A 108 -5.35 -1.79 1.69
C LEU A 108 -6.70 -1.99 0.97
N VAL A 109 -7.49 -0.92 0.92
CA VAL A 109 -8.69 -0.82 0.10
C VAL A 109 -8.61 0.45 -0.73
N LEU A 110 -8.58 0.26 -2.04
CA LEU A 110 -8.60 1.30 -3.05
C LEU A 110 -10.00 1.43 -3.63
N ASP A 111 -10.45 2.65 -3.85
CA ASP A 111 -11.76 2.95 -4.43
C ASP A 111 -11.58 4.10 -5.43
N ARG A 112 -12.20 4.00 -6.61
CA ARG A 112 -11.95 4.84 -7.79
C ARG A 112 -13.15 5.71 -8.11
#